data_AF-A0A922SI12-F1
#
_entry.id   AF-A0A922SI12-F1
#
_cell.length_a   1.000
_cell.length_b   1.000
_cell.length_c   1.000
_cell.angle_alpha   90.00
_cell.angle_beta   90.00
_cell.angle_gamma   90.00
#
_symmetry.space_group_name_H-M   'P 1'
#
loop_
_entity.id
_entity.type
_entity.pdbx_description
1 polymer ?
#
loop_
_entity_poly.entity_id
_entity_poly.type
_entity_poly.pdbx_seq_one_letter_code
_entity_poly.pdbx_strand_id
1 'polypeptide(L)'
;MYEEYLEENNRDMYEVPLFDGHARLTARARFPAKRFDIWAEVSAVCGRGALVSASGTRDHLWLGFVDDRAVLRWDAGSGPFELHTGKVKIDGKSKVSARRYKKDGVLKLGYSVARGSSHGRMSSLDVDPYIYIGQPPENVTKLSGASGIEGFVGCIHRLRVSGRDLIPPSRGLTVTSVGLRSCTPHNLARVDGQSRNRLFTLAMGLAWFVLLMFALDMATTDGPSARARLPPAVSACNTGVTYNKVLLKHVTLLSKYVFTGKVFGVKSGYNGTRIYKVNIRRVLKGDLNDIGVLVKFGTAKSLRFSDATIFVESSSTSCPPVRVRTYGIFLTEKRRESGALWLSLVIEPLVLTLRSIGIIEAVVKGKIYFMISVHSIQNCECGNTI
;
A
#
# COMPACT_ATOMS: atom_id res chain seq x y z
N MET A 1 19.94 11.29 46.38
CA MET A 1 19.10 10.25 45.75
C MET A 1 18.86 10.67 44.31
N TYR A 2 19.95 10.57 43.54
CA TYR A 2 19.92 10.52 42.08
C TYR A 2 19.43 9.12 41.69
N GLU A 3 18.90 9.01 40.46
CA GLU A 3 18.49 7.77 39.77
C GLU A 3 17.10 7.25 40.15
N GLU A 4 16.09 7.56 39.32
CA GLU A 4 15.43 6.49 38.56
C GLU A 4 14.81 7.02 37.24
N TYR A 5 15.62 6.93 36.19
CA TYR A 5 15.34 6.76 34.76
C TYR A 5 14.35 7.69 34.02
N LEU A 6 14.98 8.67 33.37
CA LEU A 6 14.75 9.04 31.98
C LEU A 6 14.22 7.86 31.15
N GLU A 7 13.01 7.99 30.61
CA GLU A 7 12.54 7.11 29.54
C GLU A 7 13.51 7.24 28.36
N GLU A 8 14.27 6.17 28.11
CA GLU A 8 15.21 6.05 27.00
C GLU A 8 14.49 6.29 25.67
N ASN A 9 14.58 7.54 25.23
CA ASN A 9 14.21 8.04 23.93
C ASN A 9 15.25 7.60 22.89
N ASN A 10 15.53 6.29 22.84
CA ASN A 10 16.41 5.69 21.84
C ASN A 10 15.86 4.30 21.44
N ARG A 11 14.66 4.29 20.84
CA ARG A 11 14.39 3.28 19.82
C ARG A 11 15.13 3.76 18.59
N ASP A 12 16.35 3.26 18.39
CA ASP A 12 16.96 3.22 17.06
C ASP A 12 15.84 2.92 16.07
N MET A 13 15.68 3.80 15.08
CA MET A 13 14.54 3.87 14.16
C MET A 13 14.23 2.48 13.58
N TYR A 14 13.38 1.70 14.25
CA TYR A 14 13.09 0.33 13.86
C TYR A 14 12.42 0.35 12.50
N GLU A 15 13.11 -0.23 11.52
CA GLU A 15 12.62 -0.28 10.17
C GLU A 15 11.47 -1.26 10.07
N VAL A 16 10.29 -0.75 9.69
CA VAL A 16 9.08 -1.58 9.58
C VAL A 16 9.29 -2.64 8.50
N PRO A 17 9.09 -3.94 8.79
CA PRO A 17 9.29 -4.99 7.80
C PRO A 17 8.13 -5.07 6.81
N LEU A 18 8.50 -5.24 5.53
CA LEU A 18 7.63 -5.58 4.41
C LEU A 18 7.74 -7.09 4.13
N PHE A 19 6.58 -7.72 4.02
CA PHE A 19 6.40 -9.11 3.61
C PHE A 19 5.83 -9.15 2.19
N ASP A 20 6.37 -10.03 1.36
CA ASP A 20 6.05 -10.16 -0.07
C ASP A 20 5.34 -11.50 -0.40
N GLY A 21 4.82 -12.18 0.62
CA GLY A 21 4.21 -13.50 0.52
C GLY A 21 5.18 -14.67 0.71
N HIS A 22 6.49 -14.44 0.57
CA HIS A 22 7.53 -15.46 0.77
C HIS A 22 8.49 -15.09 1.90
N ALA A 23 8.53 -13.82 2.28
CA ALA A 23 9.31 -13.39 3.43
C ALA A 23 8.76 -13.98 4.74
N ARG A 24 9.67 -14.28 5.67
CA ARG A 24 9.35 -14.90 6.96
C ARG A 24 10.17 -14.30 8.09
N LEU A 25 9.54 -14.11 9.23
CA LEU A 25 10.20 -13.86 10.51
C LEU A 25 9.82 -14.98 11.47
N THR A 26 10.79 -15.58 12.16
CA THR A 26 10.56 -16.62 13.17
C THR A 26 11.02 -16.11 14.53
N ALA A 27 10.15 -16.18 15.53
CA ALA A 27 10.45 -15.78 16.90
C ALA A 27 10.35 -16.99 17.84
N ARG A 28 11.32 -17.14 18.74
CA ARG A 28 11.24 -18.16 19.80
C ARG A 28 10.30 -17.68 20.91
N ALA A 29 9.02 -17.96 20.75
CA ALA A 29 7.94 -17.58 21.66
C ALA A 29 6.92 -18.71 21.75
N ARG A 30 6.28 -18.86 22.92
CA ARG A 30 5.32 -19.94 23.18
C ARG A 30 3.91 -19.37 23.30
N PHE A 31 2.97 -19.99 22.61
CA PHE A 31 1.55 -19.81 22.89
C PHE A 31 1.17 -20.62 24.14
N PRO A 32 0.59 -20.00 25.19
CA PRO A 32 0.09 -20.76 26.32
C PRO A 32 -1.04 -21.71 25.88
N ALA A 33 -0.98 -22.96 26.33
CA ALA A 33 -1.83 -24.01 25.77
C ALA A 33 -3.35 -23.75 25.93
N LYS A 34 -3.76 -23.07 27.00
CA LYS A 34 -5.18 -22.74 27.27
C LYS A 34 -5.57 -21.32 26.91
N ARG A 35 -4.64 -20.45 26.52
CA ARG A 35 -4.98 -19.06 26.17
C ARG A 35 -3.94 -18.40 25.29
N PHE A 36 -4.38 -17.57 24.35
CA PHE A 36 -3.48 -16.69 23.63
C PHE A 36 -4.15 -15.36 23.28
N ASP A 37 -3.34 -14.34 23.11
CA ASP A 37 -3.71 -13.09 22.46
C ASP A 37 -2.71 -12.77 21.35
N ILE A 38 -3.23 -12.27 20.24
CA ILE A 38 -2.46 -11.77 19.11
C ILE A 38 -3.06 -10.40 18.80
N TRP A 39 -2.21 -9.39 18.68
CA TRP A 39 -2.60 -8.04 18.27
C TRP A 39 -1.61 -7.53 17.23
N ALA A 40 -2.11 -7.03 16.10
CA ALA A 40 -1.26 -6.50 15.05
C ALA A 40 -1.85 -5.24 14.42
N GLU A 41 -0.94 -4.34 14.02
CA GLU A 41 -1.22 -3.21 13.15
C GLU A 41 -0.52 -3.44 11.81
N VAL A 42 -1.31 -3.57 10.74
CA VAL A 42 -0.81 -3.99 9.42
C VAL A 42 -1.27 -3.05 8.32
N SER A 43 -0.49 -2.97 7.24
CA SER A 43 -0.93 -2.45 5.96
C SER A 43 -0.94 -3.59 4.95
N ALA A 44 -2.10 -4.22 4.78
CA ALA A 44 -2.29 -5.33 3.87
C ALA A 44 -2.42 -4.81 2.42
N VAL A 45 -1.69 -5.45 1.52
CA VAL A 45 -1.81 -5.23 0.07
C VAL A 45 -2.69 -6.30 -0.55
N CYS A 46 -2.60 -7.53 -0.05
CA CYS A 46 -3.47 -8.63 -0.44
C CYS A 46 -4.47 -8.98 0.66
N GLY A 47 -5.71 -9.29 0.27
CA GLY A 47 -6.74 -9.86 1.13
C GLY A 47 -6.58 -11.35 1.42
N ARG A 48 -5.43 -11.94 1.08
CA ARG A 48 -5.07 -13.34 1.32
C ARG A 48 -3.69 -13.42 2.00
N GLY A 49 -3.51 -14.45 2.80
CA GLY A 49 -2.21 -14.85 3.36
C GLY A 49 -2.17 -14.89 4.88
N ALA A 50 -1.35 -15.81 5.41
CA ALA A 50 -1.11 -15.96 6.84
C ALA A 50 -0.24 -14.81 7.37
N LEU A 51 -0.71 -14.15 8.43
CA LEU A 51 0.04 -13.12 9.14
C LEU A 51 0.90 -13.74 10.25
N VAL A 52 0.30 -14.61 11.07
CA VAL A 52 0.95 -15.31 12.18
C VAL A 52 0.52 -16.77 12.14
N SER A 53 1.46 -17.69 12.32
CA SER A 53 1.19 -19.12 12.42
C SER A 53 2.08 -19.81 13.46
N ALA A 54 1.56 -20.90 14.01
CA ALA A 54 2.32 -21.83 14.83
C ALA A 54 1.79 -23.25 14.61
N SER A 55 2.70 -24.22 14.72
CA SER A 55 2.41 -25.64 14.58
C SER A 55 3.00 -26.39 15.76
N GLY A 56 2.35 -27.48 16.13
CA GLY A 56 2.98 -28.61 16.80
C GLY A 56 2.84 -29.86 15.92
N THR A 57 2.93 -31.03 16.55
CA THR A 57 2.83 -32.32 15.87
C THR A 57 1.46 -32.57 15.23
N ARG A 58 0.38 -32.11 15.87
CA ARG A 58 -1.00 -32.28 15.39
C ARG A 58 -1.82 -30.99 15.48
N ASP A 59 -1.51 -30.19 16.49
CA ASP A 59 -2.19 -28.93 16.74
C ASP A 59 -1.58 -27.81 15.89
N HIS A 60 -2.42 -26.90 15.42
CA HIS A 60 -1.96 -25.75 14.65
C HIS A 60 -2.87 -24.55 14.87
N LEU A 61 -2.33 -23.36 14.64
CA LEU A 61 -3.11 -22.14 14.56
C LEU A 61 -2.52 -21.19 13.52
N TRP A 62 -3.40 -20.41 12.90
CA TRP A 62 -2.96 -19.27 12.12
C TRP A 62 -4.00 -18.14 12.15
N LEU A 63 -3.48 -16.92 12.04
CA LEU A 63 -4.24 -15.68 11.87
C LEU A 63 -3.80 -15.07 10.54
N GLY A 64 -4.73 -14.63 9.72
CA GLY A 64 -4.41 -14.01 8.44
C GLY A 64 -5.64 -13.43 7.76
N PHE A 65 -5.59 -13.38 6.43
CA PHE A 65 -6.70 -12.90 5.61
C PHE A 65 -7.07 -13.96 4.56
N VAL A 66 -8.37 -14.06 4.26
CA VAL A 66 -8.94 -14.86 3.16
C VAL A 66 -10.10 -14.05 2.59
N ASP A 67 -10.12 -13.83 1.27
CA ASP A 67 -11.17 -13.05 0.58
C ASP A 67 -11.44 -11.68 1.23
N ASP A 68 -10.36 -10.97 1.57
CA ASP A 68 -10.34 -9.70 2.30
C ASP A 68 -10.86 -9.77 3.73
N ARG A 69 -11.18 -10.93 4.29
CA ARG A 69 -11.70 -11.08 5.66
C ARG A 69 -10.59 -11.54 6.58
N ALA A 70 -10.49 -10.98 7.78
CA ALA A 70 -9.56 -11.56 8.76
C ALA A 70 -10.11 -12.91 9.23
N VAL A 71 -9.24 -13.91 9.23
CA VAL A 71 -9.52 -15.30 9.60
C VAL A 71 -8.60 -15.73 10.73
N LEU A 72 -9.19 -16.31 11.78
CA LEU A 72 -8.48 -17.04 12.82
C LEU A 72 -8.89 -18.49 12.73
N ARG A 73 -7.93 -19.37 12.45
CA ARG A 73 -8.12 -20.82 12.45
C ARG A 73 -7.27 -21.46 13.54
N TRP A 74 -7.83 -22.47 14.21
CA TRP A 74 -7.04 -23.38 15.04
C TRP A 74 -7.61 -24.79 15.02
N ASP A 75 -6.76 -25.77 15.27
CA ASP A 75 -7.13 -27.13 15.59
C ASP A 75 -6.33 -27.58 16.82
N ALA A 76 -7.04 -28.01 17.85
CA ALA A 76 -6.48 -28.56 19.07
C ALA A 76 -6.55 -30.09 19.10
N GLY A 77 -6.92 -30.75 18.00
CA GLY A 77 -7.13 -32.20 17.91
C GLY A 77 -8.60 -32.64 17.99
N SER A 78 -9.57 -31.71 17.99
CA SER A 78 -11.01 -32.00 17.83
C SER A 78 -11.54 -31.62 16.45
N GLY A 79 -10.64 -31.29 15.53
CA GLY A 79 -10.96 -30.80 14.19
C GLY A 79 -10.81 -29.27 14.09
N PRO A 80 -10.65 -28.75 12.87
CA PRO A 80 -10.39 -27.34 12.63
C PRO A 80 -11.62 -26.49 12.96
N PHE A 81 -11.37 -25.32 13.53
CA PHE A 81 -12.38 -24.31 13.77
C PHE A 81 -11.90 -22.94 13.29
N GLU A 82 -12.80 -22.18 12.68
CA GLU A 82 -12.49 -20.88 12.08
C GLU A 82 -13.45 -19.78 12.52
N LEU A 83 -12.90 -18.59 12.73
CA LEU A 83 -13.64 -17.34 12.88
C LEU A 83 -13.30 -16.42 11.73
N HIS A 84 -14.34 -15.80 11.17
CA HIS A 84 -14.25 -14.86 10.05
C HIS A 84 -14.86 -13.52 10.47
N THR A 85 -14.14 -12.41 10.27
CA THR A 85 -14.68 -11.05 10.54
C THR A 85 -15.05 -10.31 9.26
N GLY A 86 -15.29 -8.99 9.35
CA GLY A 86 -15.51 -8.11 8.22
C GLY A 86 -14.27 -7.92 7.35
N LYS A 87 -14.35 -7.00 6.39
CA LYS A 87 -13.29 -6.79 5.40
C LYS A 87 -12.14 -5.93 5.93
N VAL A 88 -10.91 -6.30 5.58
CA VAL A 88 -9.68 -5.53 5.81
C VAL A 88 -9.64 -4.33 4.87
N LYS A 89 -9.10 -3.22 5.35
CA LYS A 89 -8.82 -2.08 4.48
C LYS A 89 -7.54 -2.37 3.71
N ILE A 90 -7.68 -2.73 2.43
CA ILE A 90 -6.58 -2.75 1.47
C ILE A 90 -6.07 -1.30 1.28
N ASP A 91 -4.76 -1.11 1.17
CA ASP A 91 -4.11 0.21 1.03
C ASP A 91 -4.28 1.16 2.23
N GLY A 92 -4.51 0.60 3.42
CA GLY A 92 -4.63 1.37 4.66
C GLY A 92 -4.09 0.63 5.88
N LYS A 93 -3.95 1.33 7.00
CA LYS A 93 -3.62 0.69 8.28
C LYS A 93 -4.87 0.02 8.86
N SER A 94 -4.73 -1.25 9.23
CA SER A 94 -5.77 -2.06 9.85
C SER A 94 -5.26 -2.63 11.17
N LYS A 95 -6.11 -2.62 12.20
CA LYS A 95 -5.84 -3.26 13.49
C LYS A 95 -6.60 -4.57 13.56
N VAL A 96 -5.87 -5.68 13.69
CA VAL A 96 -6.43 -7.03 13.85
C VAL A 96 -6.05 -7.56 15.22
N SER A 97 -6.99 -8.23 15.89
CA SER A 97 -6.71 -8.91 17.15
C SER A 97 -7.46 -10.22 17.26
N ALA A 98 -6.76 -11.26 17.68
CA ALA A 98 -7.32 -12.56 18.00
C ALA A 98 -7.07 -12.88 19.47
N ARG A 99 -8.08 -13.39 20.16
CA ARG A 99 -7.94 -13.92 21.52
C ARG A 99 -8.61 -15.27 21.59
N ARG A 100 -8.00 -16.20 22.31
CA ARG A 100 -8.60 -17.49 22.62
C ARG A 100 -8.44 -17.78 24.10
N TYR A 101 -9.49 -18.28 24.74
CA TYR A 101 -9.46 -18.85 26.07
C TYR A 101 -10.14 -20.21 26.06
N LYS A 102 -9.40 -21.27 26.37
CA LYS A 102 -9.82 -22.66 26.18
C LYS A 102 -10.36 -22.84 24.76
N LYS A 103 -11.66 -23.10 24.62
CA LYS A 103 -12.32 -23.32 23.34
C LYS A 103 -12.83 -22.04 22.69
N ASP A 104 -13.01 -20.98 23.48
CA ASP A 104 -13.69 -19.77 23.06
C ASP A 104 -12.71 -18.81 22.39
N GLY A 105 -13.04 -18.43 21.16
CA GLY A 105 -12.28 -17.49 20.35
C GLY A 105 -13.03 -16.18 20.14
N VAL A 106 -12.26 -15.10 20.04
CA VAL A 106 -12.73 -13.77 19.62
C VAL A 106 -11.77 -13.22 18.59
N LEU A 107 -12.29 -12.86 17.43
CA LEU A 107 -11.54 -12.19 16.37
C LEU A 107 -12.10 -10.78 16.16
N LYS A 108 -11.22 -9.78 16.04
CA LYS A 108 -11.60 -8.40 15.77
C LYS A 108 -10.77 -7.82 14.63
N LEU A 109 -11.42 -7.04 13.77
CA LEU A 109 -10.80 -6.26 12.71
C LEU A 109 -11.42 -4.86 12.69
N GLY A 110 -10.68 -3.86 13.20
CA GLY A 110 -11.24 -2.54 13.47
C GLY A 110 -12.44 -2.63 14.42
N TYR A 111 -13.63 -2.28 13.94
CA TYR A 111 -14.89 -2.36 14.69
C TYR A 111 -15.66 -3.68 14.50
N SER A 112 -15.28 -4.51 13.53
CA SER A 112 -15.92 -5.81 13.29
C SER A 112 -15.44 -6.84 14.29
N VAL A 113 -16.37 -7.62 14.87
CA VAL A 113 -16.06 -8.63 15.88
C VAL A 113 -16.78 -9.94 15.56
N ALA A 114 -16.04 -11.06 15.62
CA ALA A 114 -16.56 -12.42 15.52
C ALA A 114 -16.22 -13.19 16.81
N ARG A 115 -17.12 -14.08 17.23
CA ARG A 115 -16.95 -14.93 18.41
C ARG A 115 -17.44 -16.34 18.09
N GLY A 116 -16.86 -17.33 18.76
CA GLY A 116 -17.32 -18.72 18.65
C GLY A 116 -16.50 -19.64 19.54
N SER A 117 -16.88 -20.91 19.59
CA SER A 117 -16.24 -21.92 20.42
C SER A 117 -15.96 -23.17 19.58
N SER A 118 -14.75 -23.72 19.67
CA SER A 118 -14.41 -24.94 18.91
C SER A 118 -15.22 -26.14 19.39
N HIS A 119 -15.45 -27.11 18.51
CA HIS A 119 -16.20 -28.33 18.86
C HIS A 119 -15.35 -29.32 19.67
N GLY A 120 -15.98 -30.35 20.21
CA GLY A 120 -15.31 -31.45 20.92
C GLY A 120 -14.83 -31.10 22.33
N ARG A 121 -14.03 -32.00 22.90
CA ARG A 121 -13.56 -31.93 24.30
C ARG A 121 -12.24 -31.20 24.45
N MET A 122 -11.47 -31.06 23.38
CA MET A 122 -10.12 -30.54 23.47
C MET A 122 -10.10 -29.02 23.62
N SER A 123 -9.29 -28.54 24.56
CA SER A 123 -9.18 -27.10 24.90
C SER A 123 -7.74 -26.62 25.05
N SER A 124 -6.80 -27.55 25.10
CA SER A 124 -5.36 -27.29 25.17
C SER A 124 -4.79 -27.33 23.76
N LEU A 125 -3.99 -26.34 23.39
CA LEU A 125 -3.32 -26.24 22.10
C LEU A 125 -1.82 -26.45 22.31
N ASP A 126 -1.30 -27.54 21.77
CA ASP A 126 0.09 -27.96 21.95
C ASP A 126 0.92 -27.66 20.71
N VAL A 127 1.50 -26.46 20.67
CA VAL A 127 2.34 -25.97 19.57
C VAL A 127 3.78 -25.76 20.03
N ASP A 128 4.70 -25.89 19.08
CA ASP A 128 6.13 -25.71 19.30
C ASP A 128 6.44 -24.28 19.79
N PRO A 129 7.60 -24.06 20.45
CA PRO A 129 8.00 -22.74 20.97
C PRO A 129 8.50 -21.79 19.87
N TYR A 130 7.90 -21.85 18.68
CA TYR A 130 8.22 -21.04 17.52
C TYR A 130 6.96 -20.42 16.92
N ILE A 131 7.01 -19.12 16.71
CA ILE A 131 5.96 -18.35 16.03
C ILE A 131 6.52 -17.87 14.71
N TYR A 132 5.81 -18.15 13.63
CA TYR A 132 6.15 -17.75 12.27
C TYR A 132 5.26 -16.59 11.86
N ILE A 133 5.88 -15.55 11.29
CA ILE A 133 5.24 -14.33 10.84
C ILE A 133 5.48 -14.17 9.33
N GLY A 134 4.42 -13.89 8.58
CA GLY A 134 4.46 -13.89 7.12
C GLY A 134 4.29 -15.30 6.56
N GLN A 135 5.28 -15.81 5.85
CA GLN A 135 5.20 -17.15 5.25
C GLN A 135 5.04 -18.25 6.33
N PRO A 136 3.96 -19.06 6.28
CA PRO A 136 3.77 -20.17 7.20
C PRO A 136 4.74 -21.31 6.87
N PRO A 137 5.15 -22.12 7.87
CA PRO A 137 5.93 -23.33 7.62
C PRO A 137 5.09 -24.41 6.93
N GLU A 138 5.74 -25.33 6.21
CA GLU A 138 5.06 -26.37 5.43
C GLU A 138 4.16 -27.31 6.25
N ASN A 139 4.45 -27.51 7.53
CA ASN A 139 3.62 -28.35 8.39
C ASN A 139 2.25 -27.71 8.67
N VAL A 140 2.19 -26.39 8.91
CA VAL A 140 0.91 -25.67 9.09
C VAL A 140 0.08 -25.72 7.82
N THR A 141 0.71 -25.57 6.65
CA THR A 141 -0.02 -25.59 5.37
C THR A 141 -0.62 -26.97 5.10
N LYS A 142 0.14 -28.06 5.37
CA LYS A 142 -0.35 -29.44 5.27
C LYS A 142 -1.50 -29.73 6.25
N LEU A 143 -1.36 -29.33 7.51
CA LEU A 143 -2.35 -29.60 8.56
C LEU A 143 -3.63 -28.78 8.41
N SER A 144 -3.57 -27.63 7.74
CA SER A 144 -4.74 -26.76 7.55
C SER A 144 -5.69 -27.22 6.44
N GLY A 145 -5.39 -28.32 5.72
CA GLY A 145 -6.35 -28.99 4.82
C GLY A 145 -6.87 -28.16 3.64
N ALA A 146 -6.18 -27.09 3.26
CA ALA A 146 -6.49 -26.26 2.10
C ALA A 146 -5.25 -26.20 1.20
N SER A 147 -5.43 -25.98 -0.12
CA SER A 147 -4.37 -25.54 -1.03
C SER A 147 -3.49 -24.51 -0.29
N GLY A 148 -2.19 -24.79 -0.20
CA GLY A 148 -1.30 -24.24 0.82
C GLY A 148 -1.54 -22.76 1.15
N ILE A 149 -1.59 -22.43 2.44
CA ILE A 149 -1.81 -21.05 2.88
C ILE A 149 -0.63 -20.19 2.45
N GLU A 150 -0.90 -19.18 1.62
CA GLU A 150 0.10 -18.20 1.18
C GLU A 150 0.62 -17.36 2.36
N GLY A 151 1.80 -16.75 2.22
CA GLY A 151 2.29 -15.79 3.20
C GLY A 151 1.62 -14.42 3.08
N PHE A 152 1.64 -13.66 4.17
CA PHE A 152 1.15 -12.28 4.18
C PHE A 152 1.91 -11.38 3.21
N VAL A 153 1.16 -10.51 2.51
CA VAL A 153 1.68 -9.51 1.60
C VAL A 153 1.33 -8.12 2.12
N GLY A 154 2.33 -7.38 2.60
CA GLY A 154 2.15 -6.06 3.18
C GLY A 154 3.14 -5.75 4.29
N CYS A 155 2.89 -4.67 5.02
CA CYS A 155 3.75 -4.25 6.12
C CYS A 155 3.15 -4.59 7.48
N ILE A 156 4.00 -5.02 8.41
CA ILE A 156 3.60 -5.23 9.81
C ILE A 156 4.24 -4.13 10.65
N HIS A 157 3.44 -3.13 11.03
CA HIS A 157 3.92 -1.98 11.81
C HIS A 157 4.17 -2.35 13.27
N ARG A 158 3.27 -3.16 13.83
CA ARG A 158 3.38 -3.71 15.18
C ARG A 158 2.77 -5.09 15.26
N LEU A 159 3.40 -5.97 16.03
CA LEU A 159 2.88 -7.29 16.35
C LEU A 159 3.21 -7.65 17.79
N ARG A 160 2.16 -7.95 18.56
CA ARG A 160 2.25 -8.45 19.93
C ARG A 160 1.57 -9.80 20.02
N VAL A 161 2.24 -10.75 20.67
CA VAL A 161 1.72 -12.09 20.88
C VAL A 161 1.92 -12.51 22.33
N SER A 162 0.83 -12.92 23.00
CA SER A 162 0.82 -13.38 24.38
C SER A 162 1.56 -12.43 25.33
N GLY A 163 1.33 -11.12 25.16
CA GLY A 163 1.96 -10.07 25.96
C GLY A 163 3.37 -9.63 25.52
N ARG A 164 4.02 -10.29 24.56
CA ARG A 164 5.38 -9.93 24.06
C ARG A 164 5.34 -9.27 22.69
N ASP A 165 6.08 -8.17 22.51
CA ASP A 165 6.22 -7.53 21.20
C ASP A 165 7.24 -8.31 20.36
N LEU A 166 6.79 -8.81 19.21
CA LEU A 166 7.63 -9.50 18.22
C LEU A 166 8.08 -8.53 17.11
N ILE A 167 7.28 -7.50 16.83
CA ILE A 167 7.59 -6.42 15.88
C ILE A 167 7.17 -5.08 16.52
N PRO A 168 8.11 -4.16 16.82
CA PRO A 168 9.54 -4.44 16.97
C PRO A 168 9.80 -5.52 18.03
N PRO A 169 10.86 -6.33 17.91
CA PRO A 169 11.16 -7.36 18.90
C PRO A 169 11.52 -6.73 20.24
N SER A 170 10.96 -7.27 21.33
CA SER A 170 11.29 -6.89 22.70
C SER A 170 12.76 -7.19 23.02
N ARG A 171 13.37 -6.45 23.96
CA ARG A 171 14.75 -6.72 24.41
C ARG A 171 14.92 -8.19 24.82
N GLY A 172 16.00 -8.82 24.36
CA GLY A 172 16.32 -10.23 24.63
C GLY A 172 15.48 -11.25 23.85
N LEU A 173 14.60 -10.84 22.93
CA LEU A 173 13.90 -11.75 22.04
C LEU A 173 14.75 -12.10 20.81
N THR A 174 15.08 -13.38 20.65
CA THR A 174 15.76 -13.88 19.44
C THR A 174 14.75 -14.05 18.31
N VAL A 175 15.00 -13.36 17.19
CA VAL A 175 14.24 -13.47 15.95
C VAL A 175 15.17 -13.81 14.79
N THR A 176 14.71 -14.64 13.86
CA THR A 176 15.39 -14.91 12.59
C THR A 176 14.51 -14.44 11.45
N SER A 177 15.11 -13.86 10.41
CA SER A 177 14.40 -13.28 9.27
C SER A 177 14.94 -13.81 7.96
N VAL A 178 14.06 -14.07 7.00
CA VAL A 178 14.38 -14.48 5.63
C VAL A 178 13.55 -13.64 4.68
N GLY A 179 14.20 -13.01 3.69
CA GLY A 179 13.51 -12.28 2.61
C GLY A 179 12.80 -10.99 3.00
N LEU A 180 12.97 -10.49 4.24
CA LEU A 180 12.37 -9.22 4.66
C LEU A 180 12.96 -8.04 3.90
N ARG A 181 12.11 -7.05 3.62
CA ARG A 181 12.52 -5.75 3.06
C ARG A 181 12.00 -4.62 3.93
N SER A 182 12.54 -3.44 3.73
CA SER A 182 12.03 -2.21 4.31
C SER A 182 10.65 -1.86 3.78
N CYS A 183 9.70 -1.57 4.68
CA CYS A 183 8.40 -1.01 4.34
C CYS A 183 8.52 0.47 3.99
N THR A 184 8.95 0.75 2.75
CA THR A 184 8.89 2.08 2.15
C THR A 184 7.70 2.16 1.19
N PRO A 185 7.16 3.36 0.90
CA PRO A 185 6.13 3.51 -0.12
C PRO A 185 6.53 2.92 -1.48
N HIS A 186 7.81 3.01 -1.85
CA HIS A 186 8.34 2.43 -3.09
C HIS A 186 8.27 0.89 -3.08
N ASN A 187 8.75 0.25 -2.01
CA ASN A 187 8.76 -1.22 -1.92
C ASN A 187 7.34 -1.80 -1.80
N LEU A 188 6.44 -1.11 -1.08
CA LEU A 188 5.04 -1.50 -0.96
C LEU A 188 4.32 -1.44 -2.32
N ALA A 189 4.54 -0.36 -3.09
CA ALA A 189 3.98 -0.22 -4.44
C ALA A 189 4.51 -1.27 -5.43
N ARG A 190 5.76 -1.71 -5.29
CA ARG A 190 6.35 -2.77 -6.13
C ARG A 190 5.65 -4.11 -5.89
N VAL A 191 5.36 -4.43 -4.64
CA VAL A 191 4.66 -5.67 -4.27
C VAL A 191 3.19 -5.62 -4.68
N ASP A 192 2.52 -4.47 -4.55
CA ASP A 192 1.17 -4.24 -5.11
C ASP A 192 1.15 -4.44 -6.63
N GLY A 193 2.08 -3.85 -7.37
CA GLY A 193 2.22 -4.02 -8.82
C GLY A 193 2.51 -5.47 -9.24
N GLN A 194 3.33 -6.20 -8.47
CA GLN A 194 3.62 -7.62 -8.73
C GLN A 194 2.41 -8.51 -8.47
N SER A 195 1.61 -8.22 -7.44
CA SER A 195 0.34 -8.93 -7.17
C SER A 195 -0.68 -8.73 -8.30
N ARG A 196 -0.76 -7.51 -8.86
CA ARG A 196 -1.69 -7.18 -9.96
C ARG A 196 -1.21 -7.64 -11.34
N ASN A 197 0.11 -7.70 -11.58
CA ASN A 197 0.67 -8.09 -12.88
C ASN A 197 0.60 -9.60 -13.17
N ARG A 198 0.26 -10.45 -12.20
CA ARG A 198 0.07 -11.89 -12.45
C ARG A 198 -1.20 -12.23 -13.25
N LEU A 199 -2.10 -11.26 -13.46
CA LEU A 199 -3.25 -11.39 -14.36
C LEU A 199 -2.89 -11.27 -15.86
N PHE A 200 -1.70 -10.75 -16.20
CA PHE A 200 -1.35 -10.51 -17.60
C PHE A 200 -0.69 -11.68 -18.34
N THR A 201 -0.41 -12.80 -17.66
CA THR A 201 0.30 -13.95 -18.27
C THR A 201 -0.54 -15.21 -18.41
N LEU A 202 -1.80 -15.21 -17.97
CA LEU A 202 -2.73 -16.35 -18.14
C LEU A 202 -3.88 -16.05 -19.11
N ALA A 203 -4.13 -14.78 -19.45
CA ALA A 203 -5.17 -14.37 -20.39
C ALA A 203 -4.76 -14.44 -21.88
N MET A 204 -3.55 -14.92 -22.22
CA MET A 204 -3.08 -15.03 -23.60
C MET A 204 -3.19 -16.44 -24.21
N GLY A 205 -3.61 -17.46 -23.44
CA GLY A 205 -3.78 -18.83 -23.97
C GLY A 205 -5.16 -19.11 -24.58
N LEU A 206 -6.21 -18.48 -24.08
CA LEU A 206 -7.60 -18.74 -24.52
C LEU A 206 -8.06 -17.80 -25.65
N ALA A 207 -7.35 -16.69 -25.86
CA ALA A 207 -7.65 -15.74 -26.94
C ALA A 207 -7.24 -16.26 -28.33
N TRP A 208 -6.30 -17.20 -28.42
CA TRP A 208 -5.85 -17.78 -29.70
C TRP A 208 -6.79 -18.88 -30.21
N PHE A 209 -7.43 -19.64 -29.32
CA PHE A 209 -8.33 -20.74 -29.69
C PHE A 209 -9.72 -20.26 -30.13
N VAL A 210 -10.19 -19.12 -29.61
CA VAL A 210 -11.49 -18.55 -30.01
C VAL A 210 -11.38 -17.81 -31.37
N LEU A 211 -10.20 -17.30 -31.71
CA LEU A 211 -9.98 -16.59 -32.99
C LEU A 211 -9.84 -17.52 -34.21
N LEU A 212 -9.70 -18.84 -34.02
CA LEU A 212 -9.65 -19.82 -35.13
C LEU A 212 -11.04 -20.41 -35.47
N MET A 213 -12.07 -20.16 -34.66
CA MET A 213 -13.44 -20.71 -34.86
C MET A 213 -14.47 -19.67 -35.29
N PHE A 214 -14.10 -18.39 -35.45
CA PHE A 214 -14.98 -17.31 -35.92
C PHE A 214 -14.55 -16.74 -37.28
N ALA A 215 -13.88 -17.53 -38.12
CA ALA A 215 -13.50 -17.16 -39.48
C ALA A 215 -14.22 -18.04 -40.51
N LEU A 216 -15.55 -18.07 -40.45
CA LEU A 216 -16.45 -18.49 -41.53
C LEU A 216 -17.88 -18.22 -41.07
N ASP A 217 -18.30 -16.95 -41.05
CA ASP A 217 -19.61 -16.60 -41.58
C ASP A 217 -19.82 -15.10 -41.73
N MET A 218 -20.57 -14.77 -42.77
CA MET A 218 -21.31 -13.53 -42.99
C MET A 218 -20.55 -12.28 -43.44
N ALA A 219 -20.83 -11.98 -44.70
CA ALA A 219 -20.57 -10.75 -45.42
C ALA A 219 -21.44 -9.58 -44.94
N THR A 220 -21.10 -8.41 -45.49
CA THR A 220 -21.87 -7.16 -45.62
C THR A 220 -21.83 -6.15 -44.47
N THR A 221 -21.28 -4.98 -44.83
CA THR A 221 -21.65 -3.61 -44.47
C THR A 221 -21.92 -3.30 -42.99
N ASP A 222 -20.95 -2.67 -42.33
CA ASP A 222 -20.98 -1.23 -42.04
C ASP A 222 -19.80 -0.83 -41.14
N GLY A 223 -19.13 0.26 -41.48
CA GLY A 223 -18.12 0.85 -40.61
C GLY A 223 -18.76 1.30 -39.29
N PRO A 224 -18.00 1.31 -38.18
CA PRO A 224 -17.47 2.61 -37.79
C PRO A 224 -16.07 2.60 -37.19
N SER A 225 -15.33 3.64 -37.58
CA SER A 225 -14.46 4.43 -36.72
C SER A 225 -13.34 3.68 -35.97
N ALA A 226 -12.17 3.66 -36.61
CA ALA A 226 -10.89 3.62 -35.93
C ALA A 226 -10.85 4.70 -34.84
N ARG A 227 -11.09 4.30 -33.59
CA ARG A 227 -10.91 5.17 -32.42
C ARG A 227 -9.41 5.42 -32.30
N ALA A 228 -8.95 6.52 -32.87
CA ALA A 228 -7.57 6.98 -32.79
C ALA A 228 -7.12 6.90 -31.33
N ARG A 229 -6.11 6.06 -31.05
CA ARG A 229 -5.45 6.03 -29.75
C ARG A 229 -4.78 7.38 -29.56
N LEU A 230 -5.46 8.26 -28.83
CA LEU A 230 -4.94 9.59 -28.49
C LEU A 230 -3.62 9.46 -27.72
N PRO A 231 -2.61 10.29 -28.05
CA PRO A 231 -1.26 10.14 -27.55
C PRO A 231 -1.18 10.27 -26.00
N PRO A 232 -0.19 9.61 -25.36
CA PRO A 232 0.06 9.73 -23.93
C PRO A 232 0.50 11.16 -23.54
N ALA A 233 0.37 11.51 -22.26
CA ALA A 233 0.83 12.83 -21.78
C ALA A 233 2.36 12.88 -21.78
N VAL A 234 2.96 14.03 -22.06
CA VAL A 234 4.42 14.13 -22.27
C VAL A 234 5.05 15.08 -21.24
N SER A 235 6.26 14.78 -20.76
CA SER A 235 7.05 15.72 -19.95
C SER A 235 7.32 17.01 -20.74
N ALA A 236 7.31 18.16 -20.07
CA ALA A 236 7.72 19.42 -20.67
C ALA A 236 9.23 19.53 -20.89
N CYS A 237 10.03 18.72 -20.19
CA CYS A 237 11.49 18.76 -20.23
C CYS A 237 12.07 17.68 -21.15
N ASN A 238 11.44 16.51 -21.24
CA ASN A 238 11.87 15.43 -22.12
C ASN A 238 10.70 14.86 -22.92
N THR A 239 10.70 15.08 -24.23
CA THR A 239 9.63 14.62 -25.13
C THR A 239 9.58 13.09 -25.30
N GLY A 240 10.64 12.37 -24.93
CA GLY A 240 10.67 10.91 -24.91
C GLY A 240 10.02 10.30 -23.66
N VAL A 241 9.76 11.10 -22.61
CA VAL A 241 9.11 10.63 -21.38
C VAL A 241 7.60 10.83 -21.51
N THR A 242 6.87 9.72 -21.56
CA THR A 242 5.41 9.72 -21.65
C THR A 242 4.77 9.11 -20.42
N TYR A 243 3.69 9.74 -19.98
CA TYR A 243 2.88 9.36 -18.83
C TYR A 243 1.59 8.75 -19.35
N ASN A 244 1.52 7.43 -19.29
CA ASN A 244 0.28 6.71 -19.56
C ASN A 244 -0.74 6.93 -18.44
N LYS A 245 -1.97 6.44 -18.64
CA LYS A 245 -3.08 6.61 -17.68
C LYS A 245 -2.71 6.10 -16.28
N VAL A 246 -1.96 5.01 -16.16
CA VAL A 246 -1.63 4.38 -14.87
C VAL A 246 -0.60 5.22 -14.11
N LEU A 247 0.48 5.60 -14.79
CA LEU A 247 1.56 6.40 -14.20
C LEU A 247 1.03 7.78 -13.76
N LEU A 248 0.18 8.40 -14.58
CA LEU A 248 -0.42 9.68 -14.23
C LEU A 248 -1.31 9.58 -12.99
N LYS A 249 -2.08 8.49 -12.85
CA LYS A 249 -2.86 8.23 -11.62
C LYS A 249 -1.95 8.09 -10.40
N HIS A 250 -0.88 7.30 -10.52
CA HIS A 250 0.05 7.05 -9.43
C HIS A 250 0.75 8.33 -8.96
N VAL A 251 1.30 9.13 -9.89
CA VAL A 251 1.95 10.40 -9.58
C VAL A 251 0.98 11.39 -8.94
N THR A 252 -0.28 11.42 -9.41
CA THR A 252 -1.34 12.24 -8.82
C THR A 252 -1.61 11.83 -7.36
N LEU A 253 -1.54 10.54 -7.03
CA LEU A 253 -1.72 10.05 -5.66
C LEU A 253 -0.56 10.43 -4.73
N LEU A 254 0.68 10.26 -5.20
CA LEU A 254 1.90 10.58 -4.44
C LEU A 254 2.08 12.07 -4.17
N SER A 255 1.60 12.93 -5.07
CA SER A 255 1.73 14.37 -4.94
C SER A 255 0.83 14.89 -3.82
N LYS A 256 1.38 15.58 -2.82
CA LYS A 256 0.58 16.26 -1.80
C LYS A 256 -0.25 17.37 -2.43
N TYR A 257 0.35 18.12 -3.36
CA TYR A 257 -0.31 19.18 -4.10
C TYR A 257 -0.24 18.95 -5.60
N VAL A 258 -1.32 19.26 -6.31
CA VAL A 258 -1.37 19.24 -7.78
C VAL A 258 -2.01 20.51 -8.27
N PHE A 259 -1.28 21.24 -9.10
CA PHE A 259 -1.68 22.55 -9.62
C PHE A 259 -1.61 22.57 -11.14
N THR A 260 -2.45 23.38 -11.76
CA THR A 260 -2.19 23.87 -13.11
C THR A 260 -1.55 25.25 -13.00
N GLY A 261 -0.51 25.52 -13.78
CA GLY A 261 0.20 26.78 -13.66
C GLY A 261 1.14 27.09 -14.81
N LYS A 262 1.54 28.36 -14.91
CA LYS A 262 2.55 28.84 -15.87
C LYS A 262 3.90 28.89 -15.20
N VAL A 263 4.91 28.29 -15.84
CA VAL A 263 6.31 28.42 -15.43
C VAL A 263 6.86 29.68 -16.07
N PHE A 264 7.28 30.65 -15.24
CA PHE A 264 7.72 31.98 -15.69
C PHE A 264 9.24 32.18 -15.66
N GLY A 265 9.97 31.26 -15.04
CA GLY A 265 11.42 31.33 -14.99
C GLY A 265 12.00 30.13 -14.25
N VAL A 266 13.19 29.75 -14.66
CA VAL A 266 13.98 28.69 -14.04
C VAL A 266 15.30 29.31 -13.64
N LYS A 267 15.60 29.30 -12.34
CA LYS A 267 16.89 29.74 -11.80
C LYS A 267 17.72 28.51 -11.42
N SER A 268 19.03 28.59 -11.59
CA SER A 268 19.93 27.59 -11.01
C SER A 268 19.95 27.75 -9.49
N GLY A 269 19.76 26.65 -8.77
CA GLY A 269 19.91 26.56 -7.32
C GLY A 269 21.29 26.02 -6.93
N TYR A 270 21.47 25.72 -5.65
CA TYR A 270 22.68 25.09 -5.11
C TYR A 270 22.72 23.59 -5.46
N ASN A 271 23.91 23.01 -5.59
CA ASN A 271 24.13 21.57 -5.86
C ASN A 271 23.43 21.04 -7.13
N GLY A 272 23.38 21.84 -8.20
CA GLY A 272 22.78 21.42 -9.48
C GLY A 272 21.25 21.35 -9.47
N THR A 273 20.59 21.82 -8.41
CA THR A 273 19.12 21.93 -8.35
C THR A 273 18.63 23.10 -9.19
N ARG A 274 17.36 23.08 -9.57
CA ARG A 274 16.70 24.20 -10.26
C ARG A 274 15.51 24.70 -9.47
N ILE A 275 15.32 26.01 -9.47
CA ILE A 275 14.21 26.67 -8.81
C ILE A 275 13.26 27.22 -9.86
N TYR A 276 12.06 26.67 -9.92
CA TYR A 276 11.01 27.09 -10.83
C TYR A 276 10.14 28.16 -10.17
N LYS A 277 9.95 29.29 -10.84
CA LYS A 277 8.95 30.29 -10.48
C LYS A 277 7.65 29.94 -11.20
N VAL A 278 6.67 29.46 -10.45
CA VAL A 278 5.39 28.95 -11.01
C VAL A 278 4.25 29.83 -10.53
N ASN A 279 3.44 30.31 -11.47
CA ASN A 279 2.17 30.97 -11.18
C ASN A 279 1.04 29.97 -11.27
N ILE A 280 0.32 29.81 -10.16
CA ILE A 280 -0.78 28.87 -10.04
C ILE A 280 -2.02 29.46 -10.72
N ARG A 281 -2.68 28.65 -11.55
CA ARG A 281 -3.91 29.00 -12.27
C ARG A 281 -5.12 28.31 -11.70
N ARG A 282 -4.97 27.06 -11.30
CA ARG A 282 -6.03 26.26 -10.70
C ARG A 282 -5.44 25.21 -9.79
N VAL A 283 -6.06 25.01 -8.65
CA VAL A 283 -5.76 23.89 -7.75
C VAL A 283 -6.56 22.67 -8.17
N LEU A 284 -5.86 21.56 -8.38
CA LEU A 284 -6.47 20.25 -8.65
C LEU A 284 -6.44 19.36 -7.40
N LYS A 285 -5.44 19.50 -6.52
CA LYS A 285 -5.31 18.73 -5.28
C LYS A 285 -4.53 19.50 -4.21
N GLY A 286 -4.98 19.41 -2.95
CA GLY A 286 -4.34 20.04 -1.78
C GLY A 286 -4.89 21.44 -1.47
N ASP A 287 -4.54 22.00 -0.30
CA ASP A 287 -4.89 23.37 0.09
C ASP A 287 -3.66 24.29 -0.03
N LEU A 288 -3.86 25.51 -0.50
CA LEU A 288 -2.83 26.55 -0.58
C LEU A 288 -2.53 27.15 0.81
N ASN A 289 -3.48 27.11 1.73
CA ASN A 289 -3.29 27.60 3.10
C ASN A 289 -2.18 26.83 3.83
N ASP A 290 -2.05 25.53 3.55
CA ASP A 290 -1.01 24.64 4.10
C ASP A 290 0.41 25.07 3.72
N ILE A 291 0.55 25.83 2.63
CA ILE A 291 1.83 26.27 2.08
C ILE A 291 1.95 27.80 2.03
N GLY A 292 1.10 28.54 2.75
CA GLY A 292 0.96 29.99 2.66
C GLY A 292 2.27 30.78 2.81
N VAL A 293 3.21 30.32 3.64
CA VAL A 293 4.55 30.95 3.83
C VAL A 293 5.40 30.90 2.56
N LEU A 294 5.16 29.92 1.68
CA LEU A 294 5.91 29.69 0.45
C LEU A 294 5.22 30.29 -0.79
N VAL A 295 4.04 30.91 -0.62
CA VAL A 295 3.24 31.51 -1.69
C VAL A 295 3.36 33.03 -1.64
N LYS A 296 3.85 33.63 -2.73
CA LYS A 296 3.80 35.09 -2.93
C LYS A 296 2.60 35.45 -3.78
N PHE A 297 1.67 36.23 -3.25
CA PHE A 297 0.56 36.77 -4.01
C PHE A 297 0.99 38.03 -4.77
N GLY A 298 0.52 38.17 -6.01
CA GLY A 298 0.94 39.25 -6.91
C GLY A 298 0.60 40.67 -6.41
N THR A 299 -0.41 40.84 -5.56
CA THR A 299 -0.71 42.12 -4.89
C THR A 299 -1.16 41.89 -3.45
N ALA A 300 -0.89 42.85 -2.56
CA ALA A 300 -1.20 42.76 -1.12
C ALA A 300 -2.69 42.61 -0.79
N LYS A 301 -3.58 42.80 -1.79
CA LYS A 301 -5.04 42.68 -1.66
C LYS A 301 -5.66 41.64 -2.62
N SER A 302 -4.88 40.95 -3.45
CA SER A 302 -5.42 39.94 -4.36
C SER A 302 -5.66 38.62 -3.62
N LEU A 303 -6.93 38.39 -3.28
CA LEU A 303 -7.45 37.07 -2.88
C LEU A 303 -7.68 36.15 -4.09
N ARG A 304 -7.31 36.57 -5.31
CA ARG A 304 -7.53 35.77 -6.52
C ARG A 304 -6.43 34.74 -6.69
N PHE A 305 -6.84 33.47 -6.72
CA PHE A 305 -6.00 32.28 -6.86
C PHE A 305 -5.11 32.26 -8.11
N SER A 306 -5.39 33.08 -9.13
CA SER A 306 -4.65 33.16 -10.40
C SER A 306 -3.28 33.81 -10.31
N ASP A 307 -2.95 34.47 -9.19
CA ASP A 307 -1.77 35.32 -9.04
C ASP A 307 -0.79 34.81 -7.97
N ALA A 308 -1.04 33.62 -7.43
CA ALA A 308 -0.16 32.95 -6.47
C ALA A 308 1.10 32.44 -7.16
N THR A 309 2.27 32.87 -6.68
CA THR A 309 3.58 32.43 -7.18
C THR A 309 4.29 31.58 -6.13
N ILE A 310 4.74 30.39 -6.52
CA ILE A 310 5.54 29.49 -5.69
C ILE A 310 6.93 29.28 -6.29
N PHE A 311 7.89 29.03 -5.41
CA PHE A 311 9.22 28.56 -5.78
C PHE A 311 9.31 27.06 -5.52
N VAL A 312 9.69 26.31 -6.55
CA VAL A 312 9.73 24.85 -6.48
C VAL A 312 11.13 24.36 -6.84
N GLU A 313 11.69 23.50 -6.00
CA GLU A 313 12.97 22.84 -6.26
C GLU A 313 12.78 21.60 -7.14
N SER A 314 13.77 21.36 -8.01
CA SER A 314 13.88 20.14 -8.81
C SER A 314 15.31 19.62 -8.75
N SER A 315 15.44 18.29 -8.69
CA SER A 315 16.70 17.56 -8.81
C SER A 315 17.12 17.32 -10.27
N SER A 316 16.31 17.73 -11.26
CA SER A 316 16.66 17.61 -12.68
C SER A 316 17.70 18.65 -13.08
N THR A 317 18.87 18.18 -13.53
CA THR A 317 20.03 19.01 -13.90
C THR A 317 19.92 19.59 -15.32
N SER A 318 19.07 19.00 -16.18
CA SER A 318 18.95 19.35 -17.60
C SER A 318 17.49 19.34 -18.06
N CYS A 319 16.83 20.50 -18.02
CA CYS A 319 15.56 20.75 -18.69
C CYS A 319 15.72 21.96 -19.64
N PRO A 320 15.31 21.88 -20.92
CA PRO A 320 15.34 23.05 -21.80
C PRO A 320 14.40 24.16 -21.30
N PRO A 321 14.60 25.42 -21.74
CA PRO A 321 13.67 26.51 -21.44
C PRO A 321 12.23 26.11 -21.80
N VAL A 322 11.40 26.02 -20.77
CA VAL A 322 10.04 25.53 -20.88
C VAL A 322 9.19 26.59 -21.59
N ARG A 323 8.47 26.21 -22.66
CA ARG A 323 7.57 27.13 -23.39
C ARG A 323 6.52 27.74 -22.45
N VAL A 324 6.09 28.97 -22.70
CA VAL A 324 5.05 29.62 -21.89
C VAL A 324 3.67 29.02 -22.20
N ARG A 325 3.30 27.97 -21.47
CA ARG A 325 1.96 27.36 -21.48
C ARG A 325 1.57 26.91 -20.07
N THR A 326 0.34 26.44 -19.92
CA THR A 326 -0.14 25.87 -18.66
C THR A 326 0.32 24.42 -18.54
N TYR A 327 0.98 24.10 -17.43
CA TYR A 327 1.48 22.77 -17.10
C TYR A 327 0.78 22.19 -15.89
N GLY A 328 0.80 20.86 -15.80
CA GLY A 328 0.48 20.12 -14.59
C GLY A 328 1.71 20.07 -13.72
N ILE A 329 1.61 20.64 -12.53
CA ILE A 329 2.69 20.75 -11.56
C ILE A 329 2.34 19.85 -10.38
N PHE A 330 3.20 18.87 -10.13
CA PHE A 330 3.01 17.81 -9.15
C PHE A 330 4.04 17.97 -8.05
N LEU A 331 3.59 18.25 -6.83
CA LEU A 331 4.44 18.69 -5.74
C LEU A 331 4.31 17.82 -4.51
N THR A 332 5.42 17.73 -3.79
CA THR A 332 5.50 17.18 -2.44
C THR A 332 6.33 18.09 -1.54
N GLU A 333 6.28 17.85 -0.25
CA GLU A 333 7.06 18.56 0.76
C GLU A 333 8.42 17.89 0.96
N LYS A 334 9.45 18.72 1.07
CA LYS A 334 10.82 18.33 1.36
C LYS A 334 11.33 19.18 2.51
N ARG A 335 11.77 18.55 3.60
CA ARG A 335 12.42 19.26 4.72
C ARG A 335 13.90 19.46 4.42
N ARG A 336 14.40 20.68 4.55
CA ARG A 336 15.84 20.98 4.51
C ARG A 336 16.47 20.78 5.88
N GLU A 337 17.80 20.66 5.90
CA GLU A 337 18.61 20.57 7.11
C GLU A 337 18.41 21.79 8.05
N SER A 338 18.09 22.95 7.49
CA SER A 338 17.72 24.16 8.25
C SER A 338 16.31 24.13 8.86
N GLY A 339 15.57 23.02 8.75
CA GLY A 339 14.20 22.87 9.26
C GLY A 339 13.11 23.53 8.39
N ALA A 340 13.50 24.33 7.39
CA ALA A 340 12.56 24.99 6.48
C ALA A 340 11.85 23.97 5.56
N LEU A 341 10.52 24.09 5.47
CA LEU A 341 9.71 23.35 4.52
C LEU A 341 9.93 23.90 3.10
N TRP A 342 10.19 23.02 2.14
CA TRP A 342 10.33 23.37 0.73
C TRP A 342 9.42 22.52 -0.15
N LEU A 343 8.98 23.06 -1.28
CA LEU A 343 8.22 22.31 -2.28
C LEU A 343 9.15 21.74 -3.34
N SER A 344 9.01 20.45 -3.61
CA SER A 344 9.78 19.73 -4.63
C SER A 344 8.87 19.14 -5.69
N LEU A 345 9.33 19.17 -6.95
CA LEU A 345 8.68 18.45 -8.04
C LEU A 345 8.74 16.94 -7.78
N VAL A 346 7.59 16.25 -7.93
CA VAL A 346 7.50 14.79 -7.96
C VAL A 346 7.86 14.26 -9.35
N ILE A 347 7.37 14.96 -10.37
CA ILE A 347 7.74 14.77 -11.77
C ILE A 347 8.00 16.12 -12.42
N GLU A 348 8.71 16.11 -13.54
CA GLU A 348 8.87 17.30 -14.38
C GLU A 348 7.49 17.85 -14.81
N PRO A 349 7.39 19.18 -15.08
CA PRO A 349 6.13 19.79 -15.45
C PRO A 349 5.47 19.04 -16.61
N LEU A 350 4.21 18.65 -16.45
CA LEU A 350 3.50 17.83 -17.41
C LEU A 350 2.76 18.71 -18.41
N VAL A 351 2.87 18.41 -19.70
CA VAL A 351 2.02 19.05 -20.71
C VAL A 351 0.58 18.56 -20.53
N LEU A 352 -0.32 19.47 -20.18
CA LEU A 352 -1.71 19.12 -19.95
C LEU A 352 -2.45 18.91 -21.27
N THR A 353 -3.28 17.87 -21.29
CA THR A 353 -4.30 17.57 -22.30
C THR A 353 -5.64 17.45 -21.58
N LEU A 354 -6.76 17.57 -22.29
CA LEU A 354 -8.09 17.33 -21.70
C LEU A 354 -8.18 15.94 -21.07
N ARG A 355 -7.51 14.94 -21.67
CA ARG A 355 -7.40 13.57 -21.13
C ARG A 355 -6.62 13.52 -19.82
N SER A 356 -5.46 14.18 -19.72
CA SER A 356 -4.67 14.15 -18.48
C SER A 356 -5.37 14.87 -17.34
N ILE A 357 -6.03 16.00 -17.61
CA ILE A 357 -6.88 16.70 -16.64
C ILE A 357 -8.01 15.79 -16.17
N GLY A 358 -8.74 15.13 -17.10
CA GLY A 358 -9.81 14.20 -16.74
C GLY A 358 -9.33 13.03 -15.88
N ILE A 359 -8.13 12.49 -16.13
CA ILE A 359 -7.52 11.44 -15.31
C ILE A 359 -7.18 11.96 -13.91
N ILE A 360 -6.55 13.14 -13.81
CA ILE A 360 -6.19 13.76 -12.53
C ILE A 360 -7.44 14.06 -11.71
N GLU A 361 -8.44 14.71 -12.32
CA GLU A 361 -9.71 15.00 -11.66
C GLU A 361 -10.44 13.72 -11.24
N ALA A 362 -10.44 12.65 -12.06
CA ALA A 362 -11.02 11.38 -11.67
C ALA A 362 -10.31 10.74 -10.47
N VAL A 363 -9.00 10.93 -10.32
CA VAL A 363 -8.25 10.45 -9.14
C VAL A 363 -8.57 11.29 -7.92
N VAL A 364 -8.65 12.62 -8.07
CA VAL A 364 -8.96 13.53 -6.97
C VAL A 364 -10.41 13.36 -6.52
N LYS A 365 -11.36 13.40 -7.46
CA LYS A 365 -12.78 13.12 -7.21
C LYS A 365 -12.99 11.70 -6.73
N GLY A 366 -12.28 10.72 -7.31
CA GLY A 366 -12.29 9.33 -6.86
C GLY A 366 -11.78 9.18 -5.44
N LYS A 367 -10.81 9.99 -5.00
CA LYS A 367 -10.38 10.05 -3.59
C LYS A 367 -11.45 10.69 -2.70
N ILE A 368 -12.17 11.71 -3.17
CA ILE A 368 -13.30 12.34 -2.46
C ILE A 368 -14.49 11.36 -2.36
N TYR A 369 -14.82 10.64 -3.43
CA TYR A 369 -15.84 9.60 -3.44
C TYR A 369 -15.40 8.34 -2.68
N PHE A 370 -14.12 7.97 -2.65
CA PHE A 370 -13.62 6.93 -1.74
C PHE A 370 -13.73 7.33 -0.26
N MET A 371 -13.70 8.64 0.02
CA MET A 371 -13.91 9.19 1.36
C MET A 371 -15.40 9.18 1.76
N ILE A 372 -16.32 9.13 0.79
CA ILE A 372 -17.78 9.13 0.99
C ILE A 372 -18.43 7.75 0.71
N SER A 373 -17.77 6.87 -0.04
CA SER A 373 -18.34 5.61 -0.53
C SER A 373 -17.36 4.47 -0.29
N VAL A 374 -17.30 4.01 0.96
CA VAL A 374 -16.79 2.67 1.28
C VAL A 374 -17.86 1.67 0.89
N HIS A 375 -17.98 1.37 -0.41
CA HIS A 375 -18.66 0.19 -0.96
C HIS A 375 -18.27 0.06 -2.43
N SER A 376 -17.23 -0.71 -2.73
CA SER A 376 -17.26 -1.67 -3.83
C SER A 376 -16.05 -2.58 -3.74
N ILE A 377 -16.35 -3.86 -3.83
CA ILE A 377 -15.49 -5.02 -3.73
C ILE A 377 -14.68 -5.14 -5.02
N GLN A 378 -13.37 -5.39 -4.92
CA GLN A 378 -12.60 -5.87 -6.05
C GLN A 378 -11.58 -6.89 -5.56
N ASN A 379 -11.81 -8.14 -5.93
CA ASN A 379 -11.04 -9.30 -5.51
C ASN A 379 -9.56 -9.14 -5.89
N CYS A 380 -8.67 -9.28 -4.91
CA CYS A 380 -7.25 -9.52 -5.12
C CYS A 380 -7.04 -11.00 -5.47
N GLU A 381 -6.71 -11.31 -6.72
CA GLU A 381 -6.13 -12.62 -7.08
C GLU A 381 -4.65 -12.62 -6.71
N CYS A 382 -4.35 -13.15 -5.53
CA CYS A 382 -3.01 -13.59 -5.16
C CYS A 382 -2.86 -15.05 -5.62
N GLY A 383 -1.75 -15.30 -6.31
CA GLY A 383 -1.68 -16.33 -7.33
C GLY A 383 -1.66 -17.75 -6.79
N ASN A 384 -2.56 -18.58 -7.33
CA ASN A 384 -2.34 -20.01 -7.46
C ASN A 384 -1.04 -20.25 -8.24
N THR A 385 -0.09 -20.94 -7.62
CA THR A 385 0.90 -21.74 -8.35
C THR A 385 0.68 -23.19 -7.95
N ILE A 386 0.29 -23.98 -8.96
CA ILE A 386 0.39 -25.45 -9.02
C ILE A 386 1.87 -25.84 -8.95
#